data_AF-A0A7Y6A9U4-F1
#
_entry.id   AF-A0A7Y6A9U4-F1
#
_cell.length_a   1.000
_cell.length_b   1.000
_cell.length_c   1.000
_cell.angle_alpha   90.00
_cell.angle_beta   90.00
_cell.angle_gamma   90.00
#
_symmetry.space_group_name_H-M   'P 1'
#
loop_
_entity.id
_entity.type
_entity.pdbx_description
1 polymer ?
#
loop_
_entity_poly.entity_id
_entity_poly.type
_entity_poly.pdbx_seq_one_letter_code
_entity_poly.pdbx_strand_id
1 'polypeptide(L)' 'VRVTLALTQGRIRLDVTDDHPFRPRALMDTDEDSEDGRGLLIVKLTVAEAQGVIDVLPSATGKTIRVRVPMFAG' A
#
# COMPACT_ATOMS: atom_id res chain seq x y z
N VAL A 1 -10.02 9.85 -4.28
CA VAL A 1 -9.43 8.75 -3.46
C VAL A 1 -10.52 8.16 -2.58
N ARG A 2 -10.58 6.84 -2.47
CA ARG A 2 -11.49 6.10 -1.58
C ARG A 2 -10.66 5.20 -0.67
N VAL A 3 -10.98 5.20 0.62
CA VAL A 3 -10.35 4.32 1.61
C VAL A 3 -11.39 3.33 2.12
N THR A 4 -11.03 2.04 2.21
CA THR A 4 -11.92 0.99 2.70
C THR A 4 -11.18 0.08 3.66
N LEU A 5 -11.83 -0.25 4.77
CA LEU A 5 -11.33 -1.14 5.81
C LEU A 5 -12.26 -2.35 5.91
N ALA A 6 -11.67 -3.53 6.06
CA ALA A 6 -12.40 -4.75 6.36
C ALA A 6 -11.62 -5.63 7.33
N LEU A 7 -12.35 -6.34 8.19
CA LEU A 7 -11.80 -7.37 9.07
C LEU A 7 -12.20 -8.74 8.53
N THR A 8 -11.24 -9.65 8.42
CA THR A 8 -11.49 -11.03 7.98
C THR A 8 -10.42 -11.93 8.55
N GLN A 9 -10.84 -13.02 9.22
CA GLN A 9 -9.95 -14.09 9.70
C GLN A 9 -8.76 -13.56 10.53
N GLY A 10 -9.00 -12.63 11.46
CA GLY A 10 -7.94 -12.06 12.30
C GLY A 10 -6.94 -11.16 11.55
N ARG A 11 -7.32 -10.63 10.38
CA ARG A 11 -6.51 -9.68 9.61
C ARG A 11 -7.29 -8.41 9.31
N ILE A 12 -6.57 -7.30 9.28
CA ILE A 12 -7.06 -6.02 8.77
C ILE A 12 -6.70 -5.96 7.28
N ARG A 13 -7.69 -5.66 6.44
CA ARG A 13 -7.50 -5.28 5.04
C ARG A 13 -7.80 -3.79 4.87
N LEU A 14 -6.81 -3.03 4.40
CA LEU A 14 -6.91 -1.63 4.03
C LEU A 14 -6.74 -1.49 2.51
N ASP A 15 -7.73 -0.91 1.85
CA ASP A 15 -7.69 -0.59 0.43
C ASP A 15 -7.68 0.93 0.25
N VAL A 16 -6.69 1.46 -0.46
CA VAL A 16 -6.63 2.87 -0.89
C VAL A 16 -6.74 2.91 -2.41
N THR A 17 -7.86 3.44 -2.92
CA THR A 17 -8.18 3.46 -4.34
C THR A 17 -8.19 4.88 -4.88
N ASP A 18 -7.58 5.09 -6.04
CA ASP A 18 -7.71 6.32 -6.80
C ASP A 18 -8.09 6.03 -8.26
N ASP A 19 -8.55 7.07 -8.96
CA ASP A 19 -8.93 7.03 -10.37
C ASP A 19 -7.77 7.49 -11.28
N HIS A 20 -6.54 7.57 -10.75
CA HIS A 20 -5.41 8.04 -11.53
C HIS A 20 -4.72 6.85 -12.22
N PRO A 21 -4.53 6.88 -13.55
CA PRO A 21 -4.05 5.72 -14.32
C PRO A 21 -2.59 5.35 -14.01
N PHE A 22 -1.79 6.31 -13.51
CA PHE A 22 -0.40 6.06 -13.11
C PHE A 22 -0.29 4.94 -12.07
N ARG A 23 0.55 3.94 -12.33
CA ARG A 23 0.89 2.88 -11.39
C ARG A 23 2.23 3.19 -10.70
N PRO A 24 2.24 3.39 -9.38
CA PRO A 24 3.44 3.76 -8.66
C PRO A 24 4.45 2.62 -8.69
N ARG A 25 5.72 2.97 -8.82
CA ARG A 25 6.85 2.07 -8.69
C ARG A 25 7.61 2.43 -7.42
N ALA A 26 8.10 1.43 -6.71
CA ALA A 26 9.01 1.71 -5.60
C ALA A 26 10.38 2.03 -6.22
N LEU A 27 10.82 3.27 -6.08
CA LEU A 27 12.16 3.66 -6.48
C LEU A 27 13.13 3.25 -5.37
N MET A 28 14.15 2.46 -5.73
CA MET A 28 15.23 2.05 -4.82
C MET A 28 16.40 3.05 -4.86
N ASP A 29 16.65 3.61 -6.05
CA ASP A 29 17.65 4.64 -6.28
C ASP A 29 16.92 5.96 -6.54
N THR A 30 17.07 6.91 -5.62
CA THR A 30 16.71 8.31 -5.83
C THR A 30 17.95 9.14 -5.54
N ASP A 31 18.07 10.32 -6.14
CA ASP A 31 19.11 11.28 -5.78
C ASP A 31 19.12 11.45 -4.25
N GLU A 32 20.30 11.53 -3.61
CA GLU A 32 20.41 11.59 -2.13
C GLU A 32 19.64 12.80 -1.57
N ASP A 33 19.53 13.86 -2.36
CA ASP A 33 18.79 15.09 -2.06
C ASP A 33 17.30 15.04 -2.44
N SER A 34 16.82 13.94 -3.06
CA SER A 34 15.42 13.79 -3.44
C SER A 34 14.62 12.97 -2.43
N GLU A 35 13.67 13.63 -1.76
CA GLU A 35 12.65 12.99 -0.91
C GLU A 35 11.50 12.37 -1.74
N ASP A 36 11.49 12.56 -3.06
CA ASP A 36 10.42 12.09 -3.93
C ASP A 36 10.51 10.59 -4.25
N GLY A 37 9.39 9.99 -4.68
CA GLY A 37 9.34 8.61 -5.17
C GLY A 37 9.52 7.48 -4.15
N ARG A 38 9.93 7.76 -2.90
CA ARG A 38 10.14 6.74 -1.84
C ARG A 38 8.87 6.31 -1.13
N GLY A 39 7.74 7.01 -1.32
CA GLY A 39 6.50 6.74 -0.59
C GLY A 39 6.04 5.27 -0.67
N LEU A 40 6.08 4.66 -1.86
CA LEU A 40 5.71 3.24 -1.99
C LEU A 40 6.75 2.29 -1.38
N LEU A 41 8.03 2.65 -1.39
CA LEU A 41 9.08 1.86 -0.74
C LEU A 41 8.87 1.83 0.78
N ILE A 42 8.66 2.99 1.39
CA ILE A 42 8.40 3.12 2.84
C ILE A 42 7.19 2.26 3.22
N VAL A 43 6.07 2.40 2.50
CA VAL A 43 4.86 1.59 2.77
C VAL A 43 5.15 0.09 2.64
N LYS A 44 5.92 -0.35 1.64
CA LYS A 44 6.29 -1.76 1.50
C LYS A 44 7.10 -2.27 2.69
N LEU A 45 8.07 -1.49 3.17
CA LEU A 45 8.89 -1.83 4.33
C LEU A 45 8.02 -1.92 5.59
N THR A 46 7.17 -0.93 5.86
CA THR A 46 6.26 -0.93 7.00
C THR A 46 5.29 -2.11 6.98
N VAL A 47 4.76 -2.47 5.81
CA VAL A 47 3.89 -3.65 5.68
C VAL A 47 4.65 -4.94 5.96
N ALA A 48 5.91 -5.04 5.54
CA ALA A 48 6.75 -6.19 5.83
C ALA A 48 7.06 -6.32 7.33
N GLU A 49 7.40 -5.21 8.01
CA GLU A 49 7.60 -5.17 9.47
C GLU A 49 6.35 -5.61 10.24
N ALA A 50 5.17 -5.24 9.75
CA ALA A 50 3.88 -5.66 10.29
C ALA A 50 3.47 -7.09 9.91
N GLN A 51 4.37 -7.90 9.34
CA GLN A 51 4.09 -9.27 8.87
C GLN A 51 2.89 -9.33 7.89
N GLY A 52 2.74 -8.28 7.09
CA GLY A 52 1.65 -8.10 6.16
C GLY A 52 2.03 -8.38 4.71
N VAL A 53 1.06 -8.12 3.83
CA VAL A 53 1.20 -8.26 2.38
C VAL A 53 0.61 -7.02 1.71
N ILE A 54 1.26 -6.54 0.67
CA ILE A 54 0.83 -5.38 -0.12
C ILE A 54 0.73 -5.73 -1.61
N ASP A 55 -0.39 -5.36 -2.22
CA ASP A 55 -0.69 -5.60 -3.63
C ASP A 55 -1.10 -4.28 -4.32
N VAL A 56 -0.73 -4.10 -5.58
CA VAL A 56 -1.23 -3.02 -6.45
C VAL A 56 -2.20 -3.63 -7.45
N LEU A 57 -3.50 -3.41 -7.25
CA LEU A 57 -4.57 -3.98 -8.06
C LEU A 57 -5.10 -2.93 -9.06
N PRO A 58 -5.38 -3.29 -10.32
CA PRO A 58 -6.11 -2.39 -11.22
C PRO A 58 -7.56 -2.20 -10.72
N SER A 59 -8.12 -1.01 -10.92
CA SER A 59 -9.55 -0.75 -10.80
C SER A 59 -10.13 -0.36 -12.17
N ALA A 60 -11.44 -0.11 -12.25
CA ALA A 60 -12.08 0.29 -13.51
C ALA A 60 -11.49 1.57 -14.11
N THR A 61 -11.07 2.51 -13.27
CA THR A 61 -10.64 3.87 -13.62
C THR A 61 -9.20 4.17 -13.18
N GLY A 62 -8.58 3.33 -12.35
CA GLY A 62 -7.25 3.58 -11.80
C GLY A 62 -6.68 2.36 -11.10
N LYS A 63 -6.40 2.48 -9.80
CA LYS A 63 -5.72 1.44 -9.02
C LYS A 63 -6.16 1.43 -7.56
N THR A 64 -5.93 0.29 -6.92
CA THR A 64 -6.06 0.08 -5.48
C THR A 64 -4.73 -0.42 -4.91
N ILE A 65 -4.20 0.28 -3.92
CA ILE A 65 -3.17 -0.27 -3.04
C ILE A 65 -3.89 -1.03 -1.93
N ARG A 66 -3.69 -2.35 -1.89
CA ARG A 66 -4.28 -3.23 -0.89
C ARG A 66 -3.23 -3.69 0.08
N VAL A 67 -3.45 -3.42 1.36
CA VAL A 67 -2.62 -3.89 2.48
C VAL A 67 -3.41 -4.87 3.32
N ARG A 68 -2.79 -5.99 3.68
CA ARG A 68 -3.34 -6.98 4.62
C ARG A 68 -2.31 -7.23 5.73
N VAL A 69 -2.66 -6.93 6.97
CA VAL A 69 -1.80 -7.15 8.15
C VAL A 69 -2.53 -8.01 9.19
N PRO A 70 -1.83 -8.80 10.02
CA PRO A 70 -2.41 -9.44 11.18
C PRO A 70 -3.07 -8.42 12.12
N MET A 71 -4.19 -8.80 12.71
CA MET A 71 -4.82 -8.04 13.79
C MET A 71 -4.30 -8.61 15.11
N PHE A 72 -3.47 -7.85 15.81
CA PHE A 72 -3.09 -8.20 17.18
C PHE A 72 -4.21 -7.73 18.11
N ALA A 73 -4.78 -8.65 18.90
CA ALA A 73 -5.58 -8.26 20.06
C ALA A 73 -4.61 -7.68 21.08
N GLY A 74 -4.75 -6.37 21.36
CA GLY A 74 -4.01 -5.70 22.44
C GLY A 74 -4.45 -6.15 23.81
#